data_AF-A0A1H6WYP9-F1
#
_entry.id   AF-A0A1H6WYP9-F1
#
_cell.length_a   1.000
_cell.length_b   1.000
_cell.length_c   1.000
_cell.angle_alpha   90.00
_cell.angle_beta   90.00
_cell.angle_gamma   90.00
#
_symmetry.space_group_name_H-M   'P 1'
#
loop_
_entity.id
_entity.type
_entity.pdbx_description
1 polymer ?
#
loop_
_entity_poly.entity_id
_entity_poly.type
_entity_poly.pdbx_seq_one_letter_code
_entity_poly.pdbx_strand_id
1 'polypeptide(L)' 'MPVSRSDKAKILQAYFENTISKDEMEFLLANGKYIGPAEWVYSNEDEKNMQEQKRELISRVFGQSFPGIEWVKT' A
#
# COMPACT_ATOMS: atom_id res chain seq x y z
N MET A 1 -7.06 -7.93 7.37
CA MET A 1 -8.06 -8.63 6.52
C MET A 1 -7.33 -9.48 5.50
N PRO A 2 -7.73 -10.73 5.22
CA PRO A 2 -7.10 -11.52 4.17
C PRO A 2 -7.31 -10.87 2.80
N VAL A 3 -6.27 -10.87 1.96
CA VAL A 3 -6.32 -10.34 0.59
C VAL A 3 -7.34 -11.13 -0.23
N SER A 4 -8.32 -10.44 -0.82
CA SER A 4 -9.37 -11.08 -1.61
C SER A 4 -8.80 -11.77 -2.85
N ARG A 5 -9.51 -12.75 -3.42
CA ARG A 5 -9.07 -13.44 -4.65
C ARG A 5 -8.86 -12.46 -5.82
N SER A 6 -9.71 -11.43 -5.93
CA SER A 6 -9.58 -10.38 -6.93
C SER A 6 -8.34 -9.53 -6.71
N ASP A 7 -8.01 -9.20 -5.46
CA ASP A 7 -6.83 -8.39 -5.16
C ASP A 7 -5.55 -9.18 -5.41
N LYS A 8 -5.52 -10.47 -5.06
CA LYS A 8 -4.40 -11.37 -5.38
C LYS A 8 -4.14 -11.41 -6.90
N ALA A 9 -5.19 -11.49 -7.71
CA ALA A 9 -5.05 -11.51 -9.17
C ALA A 9 -4.40 -10.22 -9.70
N LYS A 10 -4.84 -9.05 -9.22
CA LYS A 10 -4.25 -7.76 -9.61
C LYS A 10 -2.80 -7.62 -9.17
N ILE A 11 -2.47 -8.05 -7.95
CA ILE A 11 -1.10 -8.00 -7.43
C ILE A 11 -0.17 -8.88 -8.28
N LEU A 12 -0.59 -10.11 -8.58
CA LEU A 12 0.20 -11.02 -9.43
C LEU A 12 0.33 -10.51 -10.86
N GLN A 13 -0.73 -9.91 -11.42
CA GLN A 13 -0.69 -9.29 -12.74
C GLN A 13 0.34 -8.16 -12.77
N ALA A 14 0.32 -7.26 -11.78
CA ALA A 14 1.29 -6.17 -11.69
C ALA A 14 2.75 -6.67 -11.57
N TYR A 15 2.97 -7.80 -10.89
CA TYR A 15 4.28 -8.45 -10.85
C TYR A 15 4.69 -9.01 -12.21
N PHE A 16 3.82 -9.74 -12.90
CA PHE A 16 4.11 -10.28 -14.24
C PHE A 16 4.32 -9.20 -15.31
N GLU A 17 3.65 -8.06 -15.16
CA GLU A 17 3.85 -6.88 -16.01
C GLU A 17 5.11 -6.08 -15.63
N ASN A 18 5.90 -6.54 -14.65
CA ASN A 18 7.09 -5.86 -14.10
C ASN A 18 6.77 -4.44 -13.57
N THR A 19 5.51 -4.19 -13.22
CA THR A 19 5.08 -2.92 -12.62
C THR A 19 5.46 -2.86 -11.15
N ILE A 20 5.68 -4.00 -10.48
CA ILE A 20 6.20 -4.10 -9.12
C ILE A 20 7.24 -5.23 -9.04
N SER A 21 8.16 -5.13 -8.10
CA SER A 21 9.13 -6.16 -7.75
C SER A 21 8.51 -7.32 -6.98
N LYS A 22 9.28 -8.40 -6.81
CA LYS A 22 8.87 -9.56 -6.01
C LYS A 22 8.61 -9.19 -4.55
N ASP A 23 9.47 -8.37 -3.96
CA ASP A 23 9.35 -7.96 -2.56
C ASP A 23 8.10 -7.08 -2.34
N GLU A 24 7.83 -6.16 -3.28
CA GLU A 24 6.61 -5.35 -3.30
C GLU A 24 5.33 -6.20 -3.45
N MET A 25 5.38 -7.25 -4.28
CA MET A 25 4.29 -8.21 -4.44
C MET A 25 4.04 -8.99 -3.14
N GLU A 26 5.09 -9.54 -2.52
CA GLU A 26 4.99 -10.28 -1.25
C GLU A 26 4.46 -9.37 -0.13
N PHE A 27 4.92 -8.12 -0.09
CA PHE A 27 4.44 -7.12 0.86
C PHE A 27 2.93 -6.87 0.72
N LEU A 28 2.42 -6.68 -0.51
CA LEU A 28 1.00 -6.48 -0.76
C LEU A 28 0.15 -7.74 -0.48
N LEU A 29 0.70 -8.94 -0.69
CA LEU A 29 0.02 -10.19 -0.36
C LEU A 29 -0.10 -10.40 1.16
N ALA A 30 0.87 -9.93 1.94
CA ALA A 30 0.86 -10.00 3.40
C ALA A 30 -0.02 -8.89 4.03
N ASN A 31 0.11 -7.64 3.56
CA ASN A 31 -0.50 -6.47 4.19
C ASN A 31 -1.84 -6.07 3.56
N GLY A 32 -2.08 -6.46 2.30
CA GLY A 32 -3.24 -6.06 1.52
C GLY A 32 -3.25 -4.58 1.14
N LYS A 33 -4.34 -4.17 0.49
CA LYS A 33 -4.54 -2.80 -0.01
C LYS A 33 -5.27 -1.86 0.97
N TYR A 34 -5.68 -2.35 2.14
CA TYR A 34 -6.44 -1.56 3.09
C TYR A 34 -5.51 -0.61 3.85
N ILE A 35 -5.91 0.65 3.94
CA ILE A 35 -5.29 1.67 4.77
C ILE A 35 -6.36 2.19 5.73
N GLY A 36 -6.26 1.78 6.99
CA GLY A 36 -7.21 2.17 8.03
C GLY A 36 -6.98 3.61 8.53
N PRO A 37 -7.95 4.21 9.23
CA PRO A 37 -7.79 5.54 9.83
C PRO A 37 -6.59 5.67 10.79
N ALA A 38 -6.19 4.58 11.44
CA ALA A 38 -4.97 4.55 12.26
C ALA A 38 -3.68 4.74 11.44
N GLU A 39 -3.70 4.41 10.15
CA GLU A 39 -2.61 4.63 9.19
C GLU A 39 -2.80 5.96 8.41
N TRP A 40 -3.61 6.87 8.94
CA TRP A 40 -3.80 8.23 8.40
C TRP A 40 -3.07 9.27 9.23
N VAL A 41 -2.29 8.84 10.22
CA VAL A 41 -1.50 9.71 11.09
C VAL A 41 -0.09 9.12 11.18
N TYR A 42 0.91 9.99 11.09
CA TYR A 42 2.31 9.61 11.25
C TYR A 42 2.72 9.86 12.70
N SER A 43 3.21 8.84 13.40
CA SER A 43 3.76 9.00 14.76
C SER A 43 5.27 9.25 14.74
N ASN A 44 5.95 8.85 13.66
CA ASN A 44 7.37 9.04 13.43
C ASN A 44 7.71 8.98 11.92
N GLU A 45 8.96 9.25 11.58
CA GLU A 45 9.44 9.32 10.19
C GLU A 45 9.50 7.95 9.50
N ASP A 46 9.79 6.87 10.25
CA ASP A 46 9.82 5.52 9.72
C ASP A 46 8.43 5.01 9.35
N GLU A 47 7.43 5.27 10.19
CA GLU A 47 6.01 4.98 9.91
C GLU A 47 5.53 5.76 8.69
N LYS A 48 5.92 7.03 8.57
CA LYS A 48 5.60 7.84 7.39
C LYS A 48 6.15 7.17 6.13
N ASN A 49 7.44 6.84 6.10
CA ASN A 49 8.06 6.24 4.93
C ASN A 49 7.38 4.91 4.54
N MET A 50 7.10 4.05 5.51
CA MET A 50 6.42 2.77 5.26
C MET A 50 4.99 2.97 4.75
N GLN A 51 4.22 3.90 5.33
CA GLN A 51 2.85 4.18 4.91
C GLN A 51 2.80 4.85 3.53
N GLU A 52 3.71 5.76 3.22
CA GLU A 52 3.83 6.38 1.90
C GLU A 52 4.23 5.36 0.82
N GLN A 53 5.21 4.50 1.10
CA GLN A 53 5.57 3.40 0.21
C GLN A 53 4.39 2.46 -0.06
N LYS A 54 3.65 2.07 0.99
CA LYS A 54 2.44 1.25 0.85
C LYS A 54 1.37 1.96 0.00
N ARG A 55 1.15 3.26 0.18
CA ARG A 55 0.20 4.06 -0.61
C ARG A 55 0.60 4.13 -2.08
N GLU A 56 1.87 4.38 -2.35
CA GLU A 56 2.41 4.42 -3.71
C GLU A 56 2.23 3.07 -4.41
N LEU A 57 2.55 1.97 -3.71
CA LEU A 57 2.33 0.61 -4.18
C LEU A 57 0.86 0.34 -4.51
N ILE A 58 -0.05 0.72 -3.62
CA ILE A 58 -1.48 0.51 -3.86
C ILE A 58 -1.97 1.38 -5.02
N SER A 59 -1.46 2.61 -5.16
CA SER A 59 -1.77 3.48 -6.30
C SER A 59 -1.33 2.85 -7.62
N ARG A 60 -0.10 2.33 -7.70
CA ARG A 60 0.44 1.65 -8.91
C ARG A 60 -0.35 0.39 -9.28
N VAL A 61 -0.71 -0.44 -8.31
CA VAL A 61 -1.35 -1.75 -8.56
C VAL A 61 -2.87 -1.65 -8.75
N PHE A 62 -3.53 -0.72 -8.05
CA PHE A 62 -4.99 -0.65 -8.01
C PHE A 62 -5.57 0.63 -8.63
N GLY A 63 -4.73 1.58 -9.04
CA GLY A 63 -5.17 2.87 -9.57
C GLY A 63 -5.87 3.75 -8.52
N GLN A 64 -5.59 3.54 -7.24
CA GLN A 64 -6.24 4.27 -6.15
C GLN A 64 -5.45 5.52 -5.77
N SER A 65 -6.13 6.66 -5.78
CA SER A 65 -5.61 7.91 -5.21
C SER A 65 -5.92 7.99 -3.72
N PHE A 66 -4.93 8.34 -2.92
CA PHE A 66 -5.10 8.60 -1.50
C PHE A 66 -5.11 10.11 -1.23
N PRO A 67 -5.94 10.61 -0.30
CA PRO A 67 -5.82 11.99 0.17
C PRO A 67 -4.45 12.19 0.84
N GLY A 68 -3.87 13.38 0.67
CA GLY A 68 -2.66 13.78 1.38
C GLY A 68 -2.90 13.73 2.88
N ILE A 69 -2.03 13.06 3.63
CA ILE A 69 -2.05 13.10 5.09
C ILE A 69 -1.28 14.35 5.53
N GLU A 70 -1.86 15.11 6.46
CA GLU A 70 -1.17 16.17 7.17
C GLU A 70 -0.54 15.61 8.45
N TRP A 71 0.67 16.07 8.78
CA TRP A 71 1.27 15.81 10.09
C TRP A 71 0.38 16.39 11.18
N VAL A 72 -0.04 15.57 12.14
CA VAL A 72 -0.72 16.07 13.33
C VAL A 72 0.35 16.74 14.18
N LYS A 73 0.43 18.07 14.13
CA LYS A 73 1.18 18.85 15.13
C LYS A 73 0.51 18.63 16.48
N THR A 74 1.04 17.73 17.29
CA THR A 74 0.89 17.81 18.75
C THR A 74 1.53 19.09 19.27
#